data_AF-A0A5S4F8K6-F1
#
_entry.id   AF-A0A5S4F8K6-F1
#
_cell.length_a   1.000
_cell.length_b   1.000
_cell.length_c   1.000
_cell.angle_alpha   90.00
_cell.angle_beta   90.00
_cell.angle_gamma   90.00
#
_symmetry.space_group_name_H-M   'P 1'
#
loop_
_entity.id
_entity.type
_entity.pdbx_description
1 polymer ?
#
loop_
_entity_poly.entity_id
_entity_poly.type
_entity_poly.pdbx_seq_one_letter_code
_entity_poly.pdbx_strand_id
1 'polypeptide(L)' 'MRIIAFLTDGDAIRDILTHLGEPTSPPRRMPARGPPLWDRVEAPVGEKDPPGEPVPEVEFDPRISW' A
#
# COMPACT_ATOMS: atom_id res chain seq x y z
N MET A 1 -2.57 9.77 -17.53
CA MET A 1 -3.58 9.59 -16.48
C MET A 1 -4.39 10.88 -16.37
N ARG A 2 -5.72 10.82 -16.31
CA ARG A 2 -6.59 12.00 -16.19
C ARG A 2 -7.64 11.75 -15.10
N ILE A 3 -7.66 12.61 -14.08
CA ILE A 3 -8.72 12.61 -13.06
C ILE A 3 -9.92 13.38 -13.63
N ILE A 4 -11.13 12.84 -13.49
CA ILE A 4 -12.35 13.41 -14.09
C ILE A 4 -13.32 14.02 -13.07
N ALA A 5 -13.19 13.67 -11.78
CA ALA A 5 -14.01 14.23 -10.70
C ALA A 5 -13.34 14.00 -9.34
N PHE A 6 -13.73 14.80 -8.35
CA PHE A 6 -13.48 14.56 -6.93
C PHE A 6 -14.81 14.66 -6.20
N LEU A 7 -15.20 13.61 -5.48
CA LEU A 7 -16.48 13.56 -4.76
C LEU A 7 -16.26 13.72 -3.26
N THR A 8 -17.05 14.61 -2.66
CA THR A 8 -17.05 14.89 -1.21
C THR A 8 -18.39 14.59 -0.56
N ASP A 9 -19.46 14.47 -1.34
CA ASP A 9 -20.79 14.11 -0.84
C ASP A 9 -20.88 12.61 -0.52
N GLY A 10 -21.25 12.30 0.72
CA GLY A 10 -21.28 10.94 1.23
C GLY A 10 -22.38 10.08 0.60
N ASP A 11 -23.52 10.67 0.26
CA ASP A 11 -24.65 9.93 -0.31
C ASP A 11 -24.37 9.56 -1.78
N ALA A 12 -23.84 10.50 -2.58
CA ALA A 12 -23.36 10.19 -3.92
C ALA A 12 -22.29 9.08 -3.93
N ILE A 13 -21.38 9.07 -2.95
CA ILE A 13 -20.37 8.00 -2.82
C ILE A 13 -21.05 6.65 -2.54
N ARG A 14 -22.04 6.60 -1.65
CA ARG A 14 -22.78 5.37 -1.31
C ARG A 14 -23.59 4.83 -2.49
N ASP A 15 -24.22 5.70 -3.26
CA ASP A 15 -24.98 5.31 -4.45
C ASP A 15 -24.06 4.65 -5.49
N ILE A 16 -22.89 5.24 -5.72
CA ILE A 16 -21.86 4.67 -6.62
C ILE A 16 -21.40 3.30 -6.10
N LEU A 17 -21.04 3.20 -4.82
CA LEU A 17 -20.58 1.93 -4.24
C LEU A 17 -21.66 0.84 -4.33
N THR A 18 -22.92 1.20 -4.06
CA THR A 18 -24.07 0.29 -4.17
C THR A 18 -24.23 -0.20 -5.61
N HIS A 19 -24.11 0.70 -6.59
CA HIS A 19 -24.19 0.35 -8.00
C HIS A 19 -23.05 -0.59 -8.44
N LEU A 20 -21.86 -0.44 -7.86
CA LEU A 20 -20.70 -1.31 -8.12
C LEU A 20 -20.78 -2.65 -7.37
N GLY A 21 -21.66 -2.79 -6.38
CA GLY A 21 -21.71 -3.95 -5.49
C GLY A 21 -20.61 -3.95 -4.42
N GLU A 22 -19.97 -2.80 -4.18
CA GLU A 22 -18.93 -2.63 -3.17
C GLU A 22 -19.54 -2.33 -1.79
N PRO A 23 -18.83 -2.65 -0.68
CA PRO A 23 -19.28 -2.30 0.65
C PRO A 23 -19.42 -0.78 0.83
N THR A 24 -20.60 -0.32 1.24
CA THR A 24 -20.86 1.10 1.56
C THR A 24 -20.38 1.50 2.95
N SER A 25 -20.14 0.51 3.82
CA SER A 25 -19.53 0.72 5.13
C SER A 25 -18.00 0.79 5.00
N PRO A 26 -17.31 1.68 5.73
CA PRO A 26 -15.86 1.72 5.74
C PRO A 26 -15.28 0.39 6.26
N PRO A 27 -14.08 -0.01 5.79
CA PRO A 27 -13.41 -1.19 6.31
C PRO A 27 -13.13 -1.03 7.79
N ARG A 28 -13.13 -2.15 8.51
CA ARG A 28 -12.73 -2.18 9.92
C ARG A 28 -11.28 -1.68 10.01
N ARG A 29 -11.03 -0.66 10.82
CA ARG A 29 -9.65 -0.24 11.12
C ARG A 29 -8.90 -1.41 11.75
N MET A 30 -7.84 -1.85 11.11
CA MET A 30 -6.91 -2.83 11.67
C MET A 30 -5.75 -2.07 12.34
N PRO A 31 -5.16 -2.62 13.42
CA PRO A 31 -3.89 -2.13 13.93
C PRO A 31 -2.85 -2.10 12.79
N ALA A 32 -1.89 -1.18 12.88
CA ALA A 32 -0.73 -1.22 12.01
C ALA A 32 -0.11 -2.62 12.09
N ARG A 33 0.20 -3.19 10.92
CA ARG A 33 0.97 -4.43 10.88
C ARG A 33 2.28 -4.16 11.62
N GLY A 34 2.73 -5.12 12.42
CA GLY A 34 4.04 -5.03 13.08
C GLY A 34 5.15 -4.91 12.03
N PRO A 35 6.39 -4.62 12.48
CA PRO A 35 7.54 -4.55 11.59
C PRO A 35 7.62 -5.80 10.69
N PRO A 36 8.08 -5.65 9.45
CA PRO A 36 8.29 -6.78 8.55
C PRO A 36 9.20 -7.83 9.20
N LEU A 37 9.04 -9.09 8.80
CA LEU A 37 9.69 -10.24 9.45
C LEU A 37 11.23 -10.19 9.44
N TRP A 38 11.85 -9.44 8.52
CA TRP A 38 13.31 -9.29 8.47
C TRP A 38 13.87 -8.44 9.62
N ASP A 39 13.07 -7.58 10.26
CA ASP A 39 13.47 -6.87 11.49
C ASP A 39 13.61 -7.80 12.71
N ARG A 40 13.14 -9.06 12.61
CA ARG A 40 13.25 -10.08 13.67
C ARG A 40 14.32 -11.13 13.40
N VAL A 41 14.95 -11.09 12.23
CA VAL A 41 16.08 -11.98 11.93
C VAL A 41 17.32 -11.24 12.41
N GLU A 42 17.81 -11.59 13.59
CA GLU A 42 19.21 -11.35 13.91
C GLU A 42 20.03 -12.18 12.92
N ALA A 43 20.44 -11.55 11.80
CA ALA A 43 21.32 -12.21 10.85
C ALA A 43 22.60 -12.61 11.60
N PRO A 44 23.06 -13.87 11.50
CA PRO A 44 24.33 -14.26 12.09
C PRO A 44 25.43 -13.37 11.47
N VAL A 45 26.05 -12.56 12.31
CA VAL A 45 27.20 -11.73 11.94
C VAL A 45 28.29 -12.65 11.39
N GLY A 46 28.42 -12.73 10.06
CA GLY A 46 29.50 -13.46 9.41
C GLY A 46 29.13 -14.28 8.17
N GLU A 47 27.86 -14.53 7.88
CA GLU A 47 27.50 -15.16 6.61
C GLU A 47 27.42 -14.09 5.52
N LYS A 48 28.40 -14.11 4.61
CA LYS A 48 28.44 -13.17 3.50
C LYS A 48 27.29 -13.52 2.58
N ASP A 49 26.34 -12.59 2.41
CA ASP A 49 25.23 -12.78 1.49
C ASP A 49 25.76 -13.24 0.12
N PRO A 50 25.12 -14.26 -0.50
CA PRO A 50 25.38 -14.54 -1.90
C PRO A 50 25.16 -13.23 -2.68
N PRO A 51 25.95 -12.95 -3.74
CA PRO A 51 25.76 -11.72 -4.51
C PRO A 51 24.29 -11.63 -4.92
N GLY A 52 23.59 -10.66 -4.34
CA GLY A 52 22.17 -10.46 -4.60
C GLY A 52 21.96 -10.17 -6.08
N GLU A 53 20.73 -10.39 -6.55
CA GLU A 53 20.32 -9.89 -7.85
C GLU A 53 20.66 -8.39 -7.93
N PRO A 54 21.14 -7.89 -9.09
CA PRO A 54 21.46 -6.48 -9.25
C PRO A 54 20.23 -5.67 -8.82
N VAL A 55 20.46 -4.69 -7.95
CA VAL A 55 19.40 -3.79 -7.49
C VAL A 55 18.73 -3.23 -8.73
N PRO A 56 17.42 -3.50 -8.96
CA PRO A 56 16.75 -2.91 -10.09
C PRO A 56 16.83 -1.39 -9.92
N GLU A 57 17.14 -0.68 -11.02
CA GLU A 57 17.17 0.79 -11.06
C GLU A 57 15.73 1.33 -10.93
N VAL A 58 15.14 1.18 -9.75
CA VAL A 58 13.82 1.70 -9.43
C VAL A 58 14.03 3.12 -8.95
N GLU A 59 13.83 4.07 -9.86
CA GLU A 59 13.77 5.49 -9.53
C GLU A 59 12.49 5.74 -8.72
N PHE A 60 12.65 6.02 -7.42
CA PHE A 60 11.56 6.42 -6.56
C PHE A 60 11.04 7.80 -7.00
N ASP A 61 9.83 7.87 -7.52
CA ASP A 61 9.18 9.13 -7.89
C ASP A 61 8.43 9.73 -6.68
N PRO A 62 8.96 10.80 -6.05
CA PRO A 62 8.37 11.41 -4.85
C PRO A 62 7.03 12.10 -5.12
N ARG A 63 6.57 12.19 -6.37
CA ARG A 63 5.25 12.74 -6.72
C ARG A 63 4.12 11.74 -6.49
N ILE A 64 4.43 10.48 -6.19
CA ILE A 64 3.45 9.44 -5.89
C ILE A 64 3.30 9.35 -4.36
N SER A 65 2.32 10.08 -3.82
CA SER A 65 1.87 9.91 -2.43
C SER A 65 0.86 8.76 -2.36
N TRP A 66 1.21 7.71 -1.61
CA TRP A 66 0.30 6.62 -1.25
C TRP A 66 -0.75 7.05 -0.22
#